data_AF-A0AAW0BQB6-F1
#
_entry.id   AF-A0AAW0BQB6-F1
#
_cell.length_a   1.000
_cell.length_b   1.000
_cell.length_c   1.000
_cell.angle_alpha   90.00
_cell.angle_beta   90.00
_cell.angle_gamma   90.00
#
_symmetry.space_group_name_H-M   'P 1'
#
loop_
_entity.id
_entity.type
_entity.pdbx_description
1 polymer ?
#
loop_
_entity_poly.entity_id
_entity_poly.type
_entity_poly.pdbx_seq_one_letter_code
_entity_poly.pdbx_strand_id
1 'polypeptide(L)'
;MGINIYAVSVQNEPENNNPTYPTCTMTPAIEGQIGASLRSLLNNNGLSSVKVVGYEHNWNDAGAYPVTLMNDDGGSYDGVAFHCYSGSVSNQASFHNAFPNKNIYFTECSGTYGSDWWSDIKWYMDNLWIGSLENFAEVGLMFNLALDGQGQPILPGSSSCGGGCRPIVTVNSDGSFSYNQEFYALAQASKAIIPKDAGGPWGKRIGVSVKGSLNWALRVGAYSTKRLSSSDWNRYALVVMNWNDNAASSWNPQPVTATIEFRGMQATYTFPVGVTTLWWFAAPNAQGLVLPDVGSEAPLLTNSTEAPEPRLGRNVTSSYYNNTKSGVALPANNGTSQRRKN
;
A
#
# COMPACT_ATOMS: atom_id res chain seq x y z
N MET A 1 23.52 14.65 -11.79
CA MET A 1 22.33 14.96 -10.98
C MET A 1 22.09 13.81 -10.02
N GLY A 2 21.74 14.08 -8.76
CA GLY A 2 21.67 13.08 -7.67
C GLY A 2 20.27 12.56 -7.34
N ILE A 3 19.26 12.87 -8.16
CA ILE A 3 17.87 12.39 -8.00
C ILE A 3 17.47 11.74 -9.32
N ASN A 4 17.18 10.44 -9.27
CA ASN A 4 16.73 9.68 -10.43
C ASN A 4 15.20 9.69 -10.47
N ILE A 5 14.63 10.16 -11.58
CA ILE A 5 13.18 10.12 -11.79
C ILE A 5 12.81 8.70 -12.21
N TYR A 6 11.92 8.07 -11.43
CA TYR A 6 11.44 6.72 -11.72
C TYR A 6 10.29 6.74 -12.74
N ALA A 7 9.32 7.63 -12.52
CA ALA A 7 8.13 7.76 -13.34
C ALA A 7 7.66 9.21 -13.41
N VAL A 8 6.89 9.53 -14.44
CA VAL A 8 6.16 10.79 -14.61
C VAL A 8 4.76 10.50 -15.14
N SER A 9 3.77 11.19 -14.62
CA SER A 9 2.43 11.22 -15.20
C SER A 9 2.27 12.39 -16.16
N VAL A 10 1.40 12.24 -17.16
CA VAL A 10 1.14 13.32 -18.14
C VAL A 10 0.41 14.48 -17.47
N GLN A 11 -0.60 14.17 -16.64
CA GLN A 11 -1.43 15.14 -15.97
C GLN A 11 -1.99 14.52 -14.68
N ASN A 12 -1.95 15.28 -13.58
CA ASN A 12 -2.68 14.92 -12.36
C ASN A 12 -4.19 15.15 -12.58
N GLU A 13 -5.00 14.12 -12.34
CA GLU A 13 -6.47 14.21 -12.39
C GLU A 13 -7.01 14.86 -13.69
N PRO A 14 -6.76 14.29 -14.88
CA PRO A 14 -7.13 14.86 -16.18
C PRO A 14 -8.64 15.07 -16.40
N GLU A 15 -9.51 14.51 -15.55
CA GLU A 15 -10.95 14.75 -15.61
C GLU A 15 -11.43 15.82 -14.61
N ASN A 16 -10.53 16.30 -13.73
CA ASN A 16 -10.84 17.30 -12.74
C ASN A 16 -10.74 18.72 -13.33
N ASN A 17 -11.73 19.56 -13.05
CA ASN A 17 -11.84 20.93 -13.53
C ASN A 17 -12.03 21.96 -12.40
N ASN A 18 -11.63 21.62 -11.18
CA ASN A 18 -11.78 22.50 -10.03
C ASN A 18 -11.07 23.86 -10.29
N PRO A 19 -11.80 25.00 -10.21
CA PRO A 19 -11.24 26.31 -10.53
C PRO A 19 -10.39 26.91 -9.39
N THR A 20 -10.34 26.27 -8.22
CA THR A 20 -9.69 26.80 -7.02
C THR A 20 -8.24 26.32 -6.85
N TYR A 21 -7.79 25.36 -7.67
CA TYR A 21 -6.40 24.91 -7.72
C TYR A 21 -6.00 24.48 -9.14
N PRO A 22 -4.68 24.35 -9.45
CA PRO A 22 -4.23 24.03 -10.79
C PRO A 22 -4.81 22.71 -11.29
N THR A 23 -5.58 22.79 -12.37
CA THR A 23 -6.16 21.66 -13.10
C THR A 23 -5.96 21.87 -14.60
N CYS A 24 -5.92 20.78 -15.35
CA CYS A 24 -5.91 20.81 -16.81
C CYS A 24 -6.70 19.62 -17.32
N THR A 25 -7.91 19.86 -17.84
CA THR A 25 -8.74 18.78 -18.35
C THR A 25 -8.19 18.24 -19.67
N MET A 26 -8.15 16.92 -19.80
CA MET A 26 -7.68 16.24 -21.00
C MET A 26 -8.61 15.09 -21.35
N THR A 27 -8.92 14.94 -22.63
CA THR A 27 -9.53 13.69 -23.14
C THR A 27 -8.44 12.62 -23.32
N PRO A 28 -8.79 11.32 -23.35
CA PRO A 28 -7.82 10.25 -23.59
C PRO A 28 -7.00 10.47 -24.87
N ALA A 29 -7.62 10.99 -25.93
CA ALA A 29 -6.94 11.28 -27.18
C ALA A 29 -5.89 12.40 -27.06
N ILE A 30 -6.18 13.46 -26.29
CA ILE A 30 -5.22 14.54 -26.03
C ILE A 30 -4.10 14.03 -25.14
N GLU A 31 -4.43 13.30 -24.07
CA GLU A 31 -3.41 12.72 -23.18
C GLU A 31 -2.47 11.80 -23.97
N GLY A 32 -3.01 10.92 -24.82
CA GLY A 32 -2.21 10.03 -25.69
C GLY A 32 -1.27 10.77 -26.64
N GLN A 33 -1.73 11.85 -27.29
CA GLN A 33 -0.85 12.66 -28.16
C GLN A 33 0.32 13.30 -27.39
N ILE A 34 0.05 13.78 -26.17
CA ILE A 34 1.08 14.34 -25.28
C ILE A 34 2.01 13.23 -24.80
N GLY A 35 1.46 12.07 -24.41
CA GLY A 35 2.20 10.88 -23.97
C GLY A 35 3.18 10.38 -25.02
N ALA A 36 2.75 10.22 -26.27
CA ALA A 36 3.60 9.84 -27.39
C ALA A 36 4.75 10.83 -27.62
N SER A 37 4.44 12.12 -27.57
CA SER A 37 5.44 13.18 -27.72
C SER A 37 6.45 13.16 -26.56
N LEU A 38 5.97 13.04 -25.33
CA LEU A 38 6.78 12.94 -24.12
C LEU A 38 7.69 11.71 -24.17
N ARG A 39 7.16 10.54 -24.54
CA ARG A 39 7.93 9.30 -24.69
C ARG A 39 9.07 9.45 -25.69
N SER A 40 8.79 10.03 -26.86
CA SER A 40 9.81 10.30 -27.88
C SER A 40 10.92 11.23 -27.33
N LEU A 41 10.54 12.30 -26.65
CA LEU A 41 11.50 13.24 -26.05
C LEU A 41 12.33 12.60 -24.94
N LEU A 42 11.75 11.80 -24.05
CA LEU A 42 12.48 11.07 -23.01
C LEU A 42 13.53 10.15 -23.63
N ASN A 43 13.15 9.37 -24.65
CA ASN A 43 14.07 8.48 -25.34
C ASN A 43 15.24 9.24 -25.99
N ASN A 44 14.95 10.32 -26.72
CA ASN A 44 15.95 11.11 -27.42
C ASN A 44 16.92 11.86 -26.48
N ASN A 45 16.54 12.04 -25.21
CA ASN A 45 17.36 12.68 -24.19
C ASN A 45 18.02 11.69 -23.22
N GLY A 46 18.05 10.38 -23.55
CA GLY A 46 18.71 9.37 -22.72
C GLY A 46 17.95 9.03 -21.42
N LEU A 47 16.65 9.34 -21.37
CA LEU A 47 15.75 9.10 -20.23
C LEU A 47 14.74 7.99 -20.54
N SER A 48 15.09 7.03 -21.40
CA SER A 48 14.20 5.94 -21.81
C SER A 48 13.74 5.05 -20.64
N SER A 49 14.50 5.01 -19.54
CA SER A 49 14.14 4.29 -18.32
C SER A 49 13.04 4.96 -17.50
N VAL A 50 12.75 6.25 -17.74
CA VAL A 50 11.68 6.96 -17.04
C VAL A 50 10.34 6.42 -17.53
N LYS A 51 9.53 5.90 -16.62
CA LYS A 51 8.19 5.41 -16.92
C LYS A 51 7.24 6.57 -17.18
N VAL A 52 6.32 6.41 -18.14
CA VAL A 52 5.22 7.35 -18.36
C VAL A 52 3.94 6.65 -17.92
N VAL A 53 3.19 7.31 -17.05
CA VAL A 53 1.98 6.79 -16.42
C VAL A 53 0.80 7.64 -16.86
N GLY A 54 -0.30 6.97 -17.23
CA GLY A 54 -1.50 7.63 -17.71
C GLY A 54 -2.63 7.66 -16.69
N TYR A 55 -3.70 8.38 -17.04
CA TYR A 55 -4.96 8.52 -16.31
C TYR A 55 -4.90 9.23 -14.95
N GLU A 56 -4.05 8.80 -13.99
CA GLU A 56 -3.84 9.47 -12.69
C GLU A 56 -5.09 10.10 -12.06
N HIS A 57 -6.15 9.30 -11.95
CA HIS A 57 -7.45 9.76 -11.46
C HIS A 57 -8.23 8.62 -10.80
N ASN A 58 -9.50 8.82 -10.49
CA ASN A 58 -10.23 8.01 -9.53
C ASN A 58 -10.63 6.61 -10.04
N TRP A 59 -10.87 5.68 -9.13
CA TRP A 59 -11.25 4.30 -9.48
C TRP A 59 -12.57 4.17 -10.24
N ASN A 60 -13.49 5.13 -10.09
CA ASN A 60 -14.83 5.03 -10.68
C ASN A 60 -14.85 4.92 -12.22
N ASP A 61 -13.79 5.36 -12.91
CA ASP A 61 -13.70 5.29 -14.38
C ASP A 61 -12.64 4.28 -14.88
N ALA A 62 -12.18 3.36 -14.02
CA ALA A 62 -11.10 2.42 -14.36
C ALA A 62 -11.36 1.54 -15.61
N GLY A 63 -12.62 1.34 -15.99
CA GLY A 63 -13.00 0.57 -17.18
C GLY A 63 -13.17 1.40 -18.46
N ALA A 64 -12.99 2.72 -18.44
CA ALA A 64 -13.32 3.61 -19.55
C ALA A 64 -12.15 4.51 -19.99
N TYR A 65 -11.88 5.64 -19.32
CA TYR A 65 -10.79 6.56 -19.72
C TYR A 65 -9.45 5.84 -19.92
N PRO A 66 -8.88 5.13 -18.91
CA PRO A 66 -7.58 4.48 -19.05
C PRO A 66 -7.60 3.38 -20.11
N VAL A 67 -8.73 2.72 -20.33
CA VAL A 67 -8.88 1.70 -21.38
C VAL A 67 -8.80 2.32 -22.77
N THR A 68 -9.49 3.45 -22.97
CA THR A 68 -9.44 4.21 -24.22
C THR A 68 -8.03 4.72 -24.49
N LEU A 69 -7.38 5.31 -23.47
CA LEU A 69 -5.99 5.78 -23.57
C LEU A 69 -5.02 4.66 -24.00
N MET A 70 -5.13 3.47 -23.39
CA MET A 70 -4.24 2.35 -23.73
C MET A 70 -4.52 1.75 -25.12
N ASN A 71 -5.76 1.81 -25.61
CA ASN A 71 -6.08 1.42 -26.98
C ASN A 71 -5.49 2.40 -27.99
N ASP A 72 -5.56 3.70 -27.71
CA ASP A 72 -5.11 4.75 -28.64
C ASP A 72 -3.57 4.87 -28.66
N ASP A 73 -2.92 4.83 -27.49
CA ASP A 73 -1.47 5.07 -27.38
C ASP A 73 -0.77 4.21 -26.31
N GLY A 74 -1.21 2.98 -26.08
CA GLY A 74 -0.63 2.11 -25.06
C GLY A 74 0.88 1.86 -25.19
N GLY A 75 1.50 2.08 -26.35
CA GLY A 75 2.95 1.94 -26.55
C GLY A 75 3.79 2.98 -25.79
N SER A 76 3.22 4.14 -25.46
CA SER A 76 3.93 5.24 -24.79
C SER A 76 3.99 5.11 -23.28
N TYR A 77 3.07 4.33 -22.71
CA TYR A 77 2.81 4.24 -21.28
C TYR A 77 3.27 2.90 -20.71
N ASP A 78 3.85 2.95 -19.51
CA ASP A 78 4.18 1.76 -18.71
C ASP A 78 2.93 1.17 -18.02
N GLY A 79 1.94 2.03 -17.73
CA GLY A 79 0.72 1.66 -17.05
C GLY A 79 -0.16 2.87 -16.75
N VAL A 80 -1.12 2.69 -15.84
CA VAL A 80 -2.02 3.74 -15.37
C VAL A 80 -1.94 3.89 -13.86
N ALA A 81 -2.37 5.02 -13.33
CA ALA A 81 -2.52 5.20 -11.90
C ALA A 81 -3.94 5.55 -11.46
N PHE A 82 -4.23 5.21 -10.21
CA PHE A 82 -5.52 5.46 -9.58
C PHE A 82 -5.41 6.22 -8.27
N HIS A 83 -6.42 7.06 -8.04
CA HIS A 83 -6.67 7.80 -6.81
C HIS A 83 -7.90 7.22 -6.08
N CYS A 84 -8.00 7.54 -4.80
CA CYS A 84 -8.97 6.93 -3.90
C CYS A 84 -10.29 7.72 -3.70
N TYR A 85 -10.45 8.89 -4.34
CA TYR A 85 -11.48 9.85 -3.98
C TYR A 85 -12.88 9.49 -4.50
N SER A 86 -12.97 8.58 -5.48
CA SER A 86 -14.25 8.09 -6.01
C SER A 86 -14.13 6.67 -6.57
N GLY A 87 -15.21 5.90 -6.49
CA GLY A 87 -15.26 4.50 -6.90
C GLY A 87 -14.80 3.52 -5.81
N SER A 88 -14.49 2.29 -6.22
CA SER A 88 -14.02 1.22 -5.35
C SER A 88 -12.72 0.64 -5.86
N VAL A 89 -11.83 0.20 -4.95
CA VAL A 89 -10.55 -0.43 -5.31
C VAL A 89 -10.71 -1.62 -6.27
N SER A 90 -11.84 -2.33 -6.22
CA SER A 90 -12.10 -3.45 -7.14
C SER A 90 -12.29 -3.01 -8.60
N ASN A 91 -12.61 -1.73 -8.86
CA ASN A 91 -12.79 -1.23 -10.20
C ASN A 91 -11.50 -1.31 -11.03
N GLN A 92 -10.33 -1.13 -10.43
CA GLN A 92 -9.06 -1.20 -11.17
C GLN A 92 -8.76 -2.61 -11.74
N ALA A 93 -9.42 -3.66 -11.22
CA ALA A 93 -9.36 -5.00 -11.83
C ALA A 93 -9.94 -5.02 -13.26
N SER A 94 -10.90 -4.14 -13.57
CA SER A 94 -11.44 -4.03 -14.93
C SER A 94 -10.36 -3.58 -15.94
N PHE A 95 -9.52 -2.62 -15.55
CA PHE A 95 -8.36 -2.21 -16.35
C PHE A 95 -7.36 -3.36 -16.50
N HIS A 96 -7.02 -4.04 -15.40
CA HIS A 96 -6.10 -5.18 -15.45
C HIS A 96 -6.61 -6.28 -16.40
N ASN A 97 -7.90 -6.60 -16.37
CA ASN A 97 -8.50 -7.60 -17.26
C ASN A 97 -8.39 -7.22 -18.74
N ALA A 98 -8.49 -5.93 -19.06
CA ALA A 98 -8.30 -5.43 -20.42
C ALA A 98 -6.81 -5.39 -20.84
N PHE A 99 -5.91 -5.05 -19.90
CA PHE A 99 -4.48 -4.88 -20.14
C PHE A 99 -3.62 -5.58 -19.07
N PRO A 100 -3.56 -6.93 -19.05
CA PRO A 100 -2.91 -7.67 -17.97
C PRO A 100 -1.39 -7.47 -17.89
N ASN A 101 -0.78 -6.96 -18.98
CA ASN A 101 0.65 -6.66 -19.06
C ASN A 101 0.99 -5.19 -18.74
N LYS A 102 -0.01 -4.37 -18.35
CA LYS A 102 0.20 -2.98 -17.93
C LYS A 102 0.20 -2.88 -16.42
N ASN A 103 1.09 -2.03 -15.91
CA ASN A 103 1.21 -1.82 -14.48
C ASN A 103 0.05 -0.95 -13.98
N ILE A 104 -0.36 -1.19 -12.73
CA ILE A 104 -1.28 -0.33 -12.01
C ILE A 104 -0.52 0.31 -10.85
N TYR A 105 -0.63 1.62 -10.73
CA TYR A 105 -0.08 2.40 -9.64
C TYR A 105 -1.23 2.97 -8.79
N PHE A 106 -1.12 2.92 -7.48
CA PHE A 106 -1.98 3.73 -6.61
C PHE A 106 -1.16 4.91 -6.10
N THR A 107 -1.50 6.11 -6.54
CA THR A 107 -0.59 7.27 -6.43
C THR A 107 -1.12 8.39 -5.55
N GLU A 108 -2.42 8.41 -5.24
CA GLU A 108 -2.94 9.47 -4.38
C GLU A 108 -4.15 9.08 -3.53
N CYS A 109 -4.10 9.51 -2.27
CA CYS A 109 -5.20 9.52 -1.34
C CYS A 109 -4.89 10.50 -0.21
N SER A 110 -5.91 11.18 0.30
CA SER A 110 -5.76 12.17 1.37
C SER A 110 -6.48 11.75 2.63
N GLY A 111 -5.94 12.16 3.78
CA GLY A 111 -6.67 12.11 5.03
C GLY A 111 -7.75 13.19 5.11
N THR A 112 -8.85 12.88 5.80
CA THR A 112 -10.00 13.76 6.00
C THR A 112 -10.14 14.15 7.46
N TYR A 113 -10.07 15.45 7.80
CA TYR A 113 -10.30 15.88 9.19
C TYR A 113 -11.71 15.51 9.69
N GLY A 114 -11.81 15.20 10.99
CA GLY A 114 -13.08 14.87 11.64
C GLY A 114 -13.54 13.42 11.47
N SER A 115 -12.84 12.62 10.68
CA SER A 115 -13.08 11.18 10.54
C SER A 115 -12.63 10.38 11.78
N ASP A 116 -13.23 9.21 11.99
CA ASP A 116 -12.90 8.32 13.12
C ASP A 116 -11.62 7.52 12.85
N TRP A 117 -10.68 7.60 13.80
CA TRP A 117 -9.35 7.01 13.67
C TRP A 117 -9.36 5.53 13.28
N TRP A 118 -10.20 4.73 13.94
CA TRP A 118 -10.21 3.29 13.70
C TRP A 118 -10.93 2.92 12.41
N SER A 119 -12.01 3.63 12.08
CA SER A 119 -12.73 3.47 10.82
C SER A 119 -11.82 3.72 9.62
N ASP A 120 -10.95 4.72 9.72
CA ASP A 120 -10.01 5.02 8.64
C ASP A 120 -8.86 4.04 8.55
N ILE A 121 -8.29 3.56 9.67
CA ILE A 121 -7.31 2.47 9.63
C ILE A 121 -7.92 1.25 8.93
N LYS A 122 -9.16 0.87 9.28
CA LYS A 122 -9.87 -0.24 8.61
C LYS A 122 -9.98 0.00 7.12
N TRP A 123 -10.42 1.18 6.73
CA TRP A 123 -10.59 1.53 5.33
C TRP A 123 -9.26 1.54 4.56
N TYR A 124 -8.20 2.12 5.11
CA TYR A 124 -6.88 2.15 4.48
C TYR A 124 -6.28 0.76 4.33
N MET A 125 -6.39 -0.10 5.34
CA MET A 125 -5.89 -1.46 5.23
C MET A 125 -6.68 -2.27 4.20
N ASP A 126 -8.01 -2.16 4.23
CA ASP A 126 -8.88 -2.95 3.36
C ASP A 126 -8.79 -2.53 1.90
N ASN A 127 -8.72 -1.21 1.63
CA ASN A 127 -8.74 -0.66 0.28
C ASN A 127 -7.35 -0.35 -0.25
N LEU A 128 -6.46 0.28 0.53
CA LEU A 128 -5.19 0.76 0.00
C LEU A 128 -4.09 -0.29 0.16
N TRP A 129 -3.81 -0.71 1.39
CA TRP A 129 -2.57 -1.43 1.70
C TRP A 129 -2.65 -2.93 1.53
N ILE A 130 -3.85 -3.50 1.50
CA ILE A 130 -4.11 -4.90 1.11
C ILE A 130 -4.94 -4.91 -0.18
N GLY A 131 -6.03 -4.15 -0.23
CA GLY A 131 -6.95 -4.14 -1.37
C GLY A 131 -6.34 -3.77 -2.70
N SER A 132 -5.57 -2.68 -2.79
CA SER A 132 -5.02 -2.24 -4.08
C SER A 132 -4.03 -3.26 -4.64
N LEU A 133 -3.21 -3.87 -3.79
CA LEU A 133 -2.24 -4.90 -4.17
C LEU A 133 -2.93 -6.21 -4.57
N GLU A 134 -4.08 -6.53 -3.98
CA GLU A 134 -4.92 -7.64 -4.44
C GLU A 134 -5.60 -7.36 -5.78
N ASN A 135 -5.87 -6.09 -6.07
CA ASN A 135 -6.37 -5.62 -7.35
C ASN A 135 -5.23 -5.11 -8.25
N PHE A 136 -4.06 -5.76 -8.19
CA PHE A 136 -2.95 -5.60 -9.15
C PHE A 136 -2.16 -4.28 -9.11
N ALA A 137 -2.37 -3.41 -8.12
CA ALA A 137 -1.46 -2.28 -7.91
C ALA A 137 -0.08 -2.78 -7.46
N GLU A 138 0.98 -2.10 -7.91
CA GLU A 138 2.36 -2.42 -7.55
C GLU A 138 2.97 -1.43 -6.55
N VAL A 139 2.34 -0.27 -6.40
CA VAL A 139 2.78 0.87 -5.57
C VAL A 139 1.55 1.43 -4.86
N GLY A 140 1.75 1.95 -3.66
CA GLY A 140 0.74 2.75 -2.97
C GLY A 140 1.35 4.00 -2.33
N LEU A 141 0.80 5.17 -2.62
CA LEU A 141 1.23 6.47 -2.12
C LEU A 141 0.07 7.22 -1.44
N MET A 142 0.43 8.11 -0.53
CA MET A 142 -0.48 9.07 0.12
C MET A 142 -0.06 10.48 -0.28
N PHE A 143 -1.00 11.42 -0.22
CA PHE A 143 -0.80 12.78 -0.75
C PHE A 143 0.25 13.60 0.02
N ASN A 144 -0.11 14.20 1.16
CA ASN A 144 0.80 15.07 1.91
C ASN A 144 1.52 14.30 3.03
N LEU A 145 2.85 14.28 2.99
CA LEU A 145 3.66 13.72 4.08
C LEU A 145 3.55 14.55 5.36
N ALA A 146 3.66 15.88 5.27
CA ALA A 146 3.68 16.76 6.42
C ALA A 146 2.98 18.09 6.14
N LEU A 147 2.09 18.50 7.04
CA LEU A 147 1.41 19.81 7.10
C LEU A 147 1.22 20.20 8.57
N ASP A 148 0.76 21.41 8.84
CA ASP A 148 0.39 21.80 10.20
C ASP A 148 -0.95 21.18 10.66
N GLY A 149 -1.38 21.52 11.88
CA GLY A 149 -2.61 21.00 12.47
C GLY A 149 -3.89 21.34 11.70
N GLN A 150 -3.82 22.30 10.79
CA GLN A 150 -4.91 22.84 9.98
C GLN A 150 -4.80 22.42 8.50
N GLY A 151 -3.84 21.54 8.17
CA GLY A 151 -3.60 21.11 6.80
C GLY A 151 -2.98 22.19 5.92
N GLN A 152 -2.21 23.11 6.52
CA GLN A 152 -1.54 24.22 5.84
C GLN A 152 -0.03 23.97 5.68
N PRO A 153 0.63 24.65 4.73
CA PRO A 153 0.08 25.59 3.76
C PRO A 153 -0.75 24.92 2.66
N ILE A 154 -1.84 25.57 2.26
CA ILE A 154 -2.57 25.29 1.03
C ILE A 154 -2.40 26.46 0.05
N LEU A 155 -2.59 26.21 -1.25
CA LEU A 155 -2.67 27.30 -2.23
C LEU A 155 -3.78 28.30 -1.80
N PRO A 156 -3.48 29.62 -1.71
CA PRO A 156 -4.48 30.60 -1.31
C PRO A 156 -5.73 30.56 -2.18
N GLY A 157 -6.91 30.46 -1.54
CA GLY A 157 -8.19 30.35 -2.22
C GLY A 157 -8.59 28.94 -2.66
N SER A 158 -7.71 27.94 -2.48
CA SER A 158 -8.03 26.54 -2.78
C SER A 158 -9.06 25.95 -1.84
N SER A 159 -9.95 25.15 -2.42
CA SER A 159 -10.95 24.36 -1.70
C SER A 159 -10.51 22.91 -1.43
N SER A 160 -9.24 22.55 -1.71
CA SER A 160 -8.76 21.18 -1.55
C SER A 160 -9.00 20.67 -0.12
N CYS A 161 -9.60 19.47 -0.02
CA CYS A 161 -10.03 18.85 1.22
C CYS A 161 -10.91 19.74 2.13
N GLY A 162 -11.68 20.70 1.57
CA GLY A 162 -12.49 21.62 2.36
C GLY A 162 -11.69 22.72 3.07
N GLY A 163 -10.49 23.04 2.60
CA GLY A 163 -9.63 24.09 3.15
C GLY A 163 -8.36 23.59 3.85
N GLY A 164 -8.01 22.30 3.69
CA GLY A 164 -6.81 21.68 4.23
C GLY A 164 -6.94 20.16 4.36
N CYS A 165 -5.98 19.41 3.81
CA CYS A 165 -5.97 17.95 3.91
C CYS A 165 -5.28 17.51 5.20
N ARG A 166 -5.72 16.41 5.83
CA ARG A 166 -4.96 15.83 6.94
C ARG A 166 -3.70 15.14 6.38
N PRO A 167 -2.49 15.53 6.83
CA PRO A 167 -1.25 14.93 6.37
C PRO A 167 -0.98 13.58 7.03
N ILE A 168 0.02 12.84 6.55
CA ILE A 168 0.55 11.65 7.23
C ILE A 168 1.13 12.04 8.61
N VAL A 169 1.81 13.18 8.69
CA VAL A 169 2.43 13.74 9.89
C VAL A 169 1.99 15.18 10.09
N THR A 170 1.47 15.50 11.27
CA THR A 170 1.21 16.88 11.67
C THR A 170 2.45 17.47 12.32
N VAL A 171 2.89 18.64 11.86
CA VAL A 171 4.02 19.39 12.43
C VAL A 171 3.49 20.60 13.19
N ASN A 172 3.88 20.74 14.44
CA ASN A 172 3.47 21.85 15.30
C ASN A 172 4.44 23.04 15.18
N SER A 173 3.98 24.21 15.58
CA SER A 173 4.76 25.46 15.49
C SER A 173 6.03 25.47 16.36
N ASP A 174 6.10 24.63 17.39
CA ASP A 174 7.27 24.44 18.25
C ASP A 174 8.29 23.42 17.69
N GLY A 175 8.03 22.86 16.51
CA GLY A 175 8.86 21.85 15.86
C GLY A 175 8.59 20.42 16.33
N SER A 176 7.68 20.21 17.28
CA SER A 176 7.19 18.86 17.61
C SER A 176 6.28 18.32 16.49
N PHE A 177 6.05 17.01 16.47
CA PHE A 177 5.20 16.39 15.45
C PHE A 177 4.38 15.22 16.03
N SER A 178 3.28 14.90 15.35
CA SER A 178 2.42 13.75 15.66
C SER A 178 2.05 12.99 14.39
N TYR A 179 1.97 11.67 14.51
CA TYR A 179 1.55 10.78 13.42
C TYR A 179 0.02 10.70 13.35
N ASN A 180 -0.53 10.86 12.16
CA ASN A 180 -1.94 10.57 11.91
C ASN A 180 -2.12 9.07 11.57
N GLN A 181 -3.37 8.61 11.61
CA GLN A 181 -3.80 7.28 11.18
C GLN A 181 -3.21 6.79 9.85
N GLU A 182 -3.03 7.68 8.86
CA GLU A 182 -2.42 7.38 7.57
C GLU A 182 -1.01 6.82 7.74
N PHE A 183 -0.22 7.40 8.67
CA PHE A 183 1.10 6.90 9.02
C PHE A 183 1.04 5.49 9.59
N TYR A 184 0.14 5.24 10.53
CA TYR A 184 0.08 3.94 11.21
C TYR A 184 -0.31 2.81 10.24
N ALA A 185 -1.27 3.05 9.35
CA ALA A 185 -1.66 2.08 8.34
C ALA A 185 -0.52 1.83 7.33
N LEU A 186 0.07 2.91 6.79
CA LEU A 186 1.19 2.83 5.84
C LEU A 186 2.43 2.17 6.47
N ALA A 187 2.73 2.45 7.74
CA ALA A 187 3.88 1.89 8.45
C ALA A 187 3.75 0.37 8.65
N GLN A 188 2.54 -0.15 8.86
CA GLN A 188 2.32 -1.61 8.96
C GLN A 188 2.61 -2.29 7.63
N ALA A 189 1.99 -1.78 6.57
CA ALA A 189 2.14 -2.33 5.23
C ALA A 189 3.60 -2.27 4.75
N SER A 190 4.24 -1.11 4.89
CA SER A 190 5.62 -0.90 4.44
C SER A 190 6.61 -1.83 5.15
N LYS A 191 6.48 -2.09 6.46
CA LYS A 191 7.36 -3.02 7.20
C LYS A 191 7.36 -4.44 6.59
N ALA A 192 6.27 -4.87 5.96
CA ALA A 192 6.17 -6.18 5.32
C ALA A 192 6.89 -6.26 3.97
N ILE A 193 7.08 -5.12 3.28
CA ILE A 193 7.53 -5.07 1.88
C ILE A 193 8.84 -4.31 1.64
N ILE A 194 9.30 -3.48 2.57
CA ILE A 194 10.58 -2.74 2.43
C ILE A 194 11.73 -3.74 2.22
N PRO A 195 12.61 -3.55 1.21
CA PRO A 195 13.75 -4.41 0.98
C PRO A 195 14.56 -4.67 2.24
N LYS A 196 14.92 -5.93 2.47
CA LYS A 196 15.72 -6.28 3.64
C LYS A 196 17.17 -5.83 3.51
N ASP A 197 17.67 -5.84 2.28
CA ASP A 197 19.03 -5.45 1.90
C ASP A 197 18.99 -4.09 1.19
N ALA A 198 20.03 -3.27 1.38
CA ALA A 198 20.16 -2.00 0.67
C ALA A 198 20.27 -2.26 -0.85
N GLY A 199 19.40 -1.66 -1.64
CA GLY A 199 19.29 -1.93 -3.08
C GLY A 199 18.69 -3.30 -3.43
N GLY A 200 18.15 -4.02 -2.44
CA GLY A 200 17.47 -5.29 -2.63
C GLY A 200 16.08 -5.16 -3.27
N PRO A 201 15.48 -6.29 -3.68
CA PRO A 201 14.15 -6.28 -4.27
C PRO A 201 13.07 -5.95 -3.24
N TRP A 202 12.02 -5.26 -3.71
CA TRP A 202 10.81 -5.02 -2.93
C TRP A 202 10.02 -6.32 -2.68
N GLY A 203 9.18 -6.30 -1.65
CA GLY A 203 8.26 -7.38 -1.35
C GLY A 203 7.28 -7.62 -2.49
N LYS A 204 7.05 -8.89 -2.83
CA LYS A 204 6.01 -9.33 -3.74
C LYS A 204 4.85 -9.92 -2.95
N ARG A 205 3.61 -9.55 -3.31
CA ARG A 205 2.42 -10.24 -2.80
C ARG A 205 2.50 -11.73 -3.14
N ILE A 206 2.09 -12.56 -2.20
CA ILE A 206 1.86 -14.00 -2.40
C ILE A 206 0.43 -14.34 -1.98
N GLY A 207 -0.10 -15.45 -2.49
CA GLY A 207 -1.44 -15.92 -2.15
C GLY A 207 -1.57 -16.20 -0.65
N VAL A 208 -2.75 -15.89 -0.09
CA VAL A 208 -3.12 -16.21 1.29
C VAL A 208 -4.60 -16.60 1.33
N SER A 209 -4.94 -17.55 2.19
CA SER A 209 -6.32 -17.97 2.44
C SER A 209 -6.59 -17.95 3.93
N VAL A 210 -7.71 -17.35 4.34
CA VAL A 210 -8.19 -17.37 5.73
C VAL A 210 -9.38 -18.31 5.82
N LYS A 211 -9.36 -19.25 6.77
CA LYS A 211 -10.40 -20.28 6.96
C LYS A 211 -10.91 -20.28 8.40
N GLY A 212 -11.99 -21.02 8.65
CA GLY A 212 -12.62 -21.14 9.98
C GLY A 212 -13.82 -20.21 10.17
N SER A 213 -14.52 -20.34 11.30
CA SER A 213 -15.76 -19.61 11.60
C SER A 213 -15.55 -18.10 11.82
N LEU A 214 -14.34 -17.68 12.16
CA LEU A 214 -13.96 -16.28 12.36
C LEU A 214 -13.14 -15.71 11.18
N ASN A 215 -13.17 -16.35 10.00
CA ASN A 215 -12.42 -15.85 8.84
C ASN A 215 -12.78 -14.41 8.48
N TRP A 216 -14.05 -14.04 8.66
CA TRP A 216 -14.58 -12.72 8.38
C TRP A 216 -13.91 -11.63 9.21
N ALA A 217 -13.33 -11.96 10.36
CA ALA A 217 -12.73 -11.01 11.29
C ALA A 217 -11.32 -10.57 10.90
N LEU A 218 -10.64 -11.32 10.02
CA LEU A 218 -9.25 -11.10 9.68
C LEU A 218 -9.10 -10.73 8.20
N ARG A 219 -8.59 -9.52 7.96
CA ARG A 219 -8.12 -9.08 6.65
C ARG A 219 -6.61 -9.27 6.57
N VAL A 220 -6.14 -10.09 5.63
CA VAL A 220 -4.73 -10.54 5.59
C VAL A 220 -4.09 -10.26 4.24
N GLY A 221 -2.96 -9.57 4.26
CA GLY A 221 -2.00 -9.52 3.14
C GLY A 221 -0.78 -10.37 3.45
N ALA A 222 -0.25 -11.09 2.46
CA ALA A 222 0.95 -11.91 2.60
C ALA A 222 1.99 -11.54 1.54
N TYR A 223 3.26 -11.51 1.96
CA TYR A 223 4.35 -11.00 1.14
C TYR A 223 5.61 -11.86 1.24
N SER A 224 6.37 -11.92 0.15
CA SER A 224 7.72 -12.47 0.12
C SER A 224 8.70 -11.43 -0.40
N THR A 225 9.76 -11.16 0.35
CA THR A 225 10.86 -10.27 -0.03
C THR A 225 12.10 -11.10 -0.26
N LYS A 226 12.56 -11.14 -1.51
CA LYS A 226 13.82 -11.80 -1.87
C LYS A 226 15.02 -11.05 -1.26
N ARG A 227 16.15 -11.74 -1.18
CA ARG A 227 17.43 -11.19 -0.72
C ARG A 227 18.36 -10.97 -1.91
N LEU A 228 19.35 -10.09 -1.76
CA LEU A 228 20.37 -9.87 -2.79
C LEU A 228 21.19 -11.14 -3.05
N SER A 229 21.60 -11.81 -1.97
CA SER A 229 22.23 -13.12 -2.10
C SER A 229 21.17 -14.20 -2.26
N SER A 230 21.30 -15.03 -3.29
CA SER A 230 20.45 -16.20 -3.49
C SER A 230 20.67 -17.30 -2.44
N SER A 231 21.77 -17.22 -1.67
CA SER A 231 22.02 -18.12 -0.53
C SER A 231 21.25 -17.73 0.73
N ASP A 232 20.80 -16.48 0.81
CA ASP A 232 20.09 -15.98 1.99
C ASP A 232 18.63 -16.43 1.97
N TRP A 233 18.09 -16.65 3.15
CA TRP A 233 16.67 -16.92 3.31
C TRP A 233 15.83 -15.68 2.98
N ASN A 234 14.79 -15.88 2.16
CA ASN A 234 13.81 -14.84 1.85
C ASN A 234 13.06 -14.46 3.12
N ARG A 235 12.65 -13.19 3.23
CA ARG A 235 11.70 -12.76 4.25
C ARG A 235 10.29 -13.07 3.77
N TYR A 236 9.48 -13.69 4.62
CA TYR A 236 8.03 -13.79 4.45
C TYR A 236 7.38 -12.92 5.51
N ALA A 237 6.27 -12.28 5.15
CA ALA A 237 5.57 -11.38 6.04
C ALA A 237 4.06 -11.51 5.89
N LEU A 238 3.35 -11.27 6.99
CA LEU A 238 1.90 -11.12 7.03
C LEU A 238 1.58 -9.74 7.59
N VAL A 239 0.61 -9.07 6.99
CA VAL A 239 -0.07 -7.92 7.56
C VAL A 239 -1.50 -8.35 7.84
N VAL A 240 -1.87 -8.40 9.11
CA VAL A 240 -3.16 -8.94 9.59
C VAL A 240 -3.90 -7.82 10.31
N MET A 241 -5.03 -7.41 9.75
CA MET A 241 -5.98 -6.57 10.46
C MET A 241 -7.08 -7.45 11.07
N ASN A 242 -7.19 -7.40 12.39
CA ASN A 242 -8.37 -7.91 13.10
C ASN A 242 -9.32 -6.74 13.34
N TRP A 243 -10.47 -6.76 12.66
CA TRP A 243 -11.51 -5.74 12.79
C TRP A 243 -12.74 -6.22 13.58
N ASN A 244 -12.60 -7.28 14.39
CA ASN A 244 -13.66 -7.77 15.28
C ASN A 244 -13.87 -6.84 16.47
N ASP A 245 -14.32 -5.62 16.18
CA ASP A 245 -14.60 -4.55 17.14
C ASP A 245 -16.05 -4.55 17.66
N ASN A 246 -16.87 -5.46 17.14
CA ASN A 246 -18.30 -5.56 17.40
C ASN A 246 -19.08 -4.29 17.00
N ALA A 247 -18.79 -3.75 15.81
CA ALA A 247 -19.35 -2.50 15.26
C ALA A 247 -20.90 -2.36 15.32
N ALA A 248 -21.64 -3.46 15.44
CA ALA A 248 -23.10 -3.45 15.52
C ALA A 248 -23.65 -3.10 16.93
N SER A 249 -22.80 -2.90 17.94
CA SER A 249 -23.21 -2.61 19.32
C SER A 249 -22.21 -1.70 20.04
N SER A 250 -22.22 -1.66 21.38
CA SER A 250 -21.18 -0.96 22.14
C SER A 250 -19.80 -1.56 21.86
N TRP A 251 -18.79 -0.70 21.69
CA TRP A 251 -17.39 -1.08 21.44
C TRP A 251 -16.95 -2.25 22.32
N ASN A 252 -16.70 -3.41 21.71
CA ASN A 252 -16.38 -4.66 22.41
C ASN A 252 -15.35 -5.48 21.62
N PRO A 253 -14.11 -5.00 21.50
CA PRO A 253 -13.09 -5.60 20.66
C PRO A 253 -12.71 -7.01 21.13
N GLN A 254 -12.81 -7.98 20.21
CA GLN A 254 -12.50 -9.38 20.49
C GLN A 254 -11.20 -9.80 19.79
N PRO A 255 -10.22 -10.35 20.53
CA PRO A 255 -9.06 -10.95 19.89
C PRO A 255 -9.45 -12.20 19.11
N VAL A 256 -8.68 -12.53 18.07
CA VAL A 256 -8.87 -13.73 17.26
C VAL A 256 -7.60 -14.57 17.32
N THR A 257 -7.70 -15.78 17.87
CA THR A 257 -6.61 -16.76 17.82
C THR A 257 -6.68 -17.51 16.50
N ALA A 258 -5.58 -17.51 15.75
CA ALA A 258 -5.46 -18.21 14.48
C ALA A 258 -4.15 -19.00 14.39
N THR A 259 -4.20 -20.12 13.68
CA THR A 259 -3.03 -20.91 13.29
C THR A 259 -2.54 -20.42 11.93
N ILE A 260 -1.29 -19.97 11.89
CA ILE A 260 -0.56 -19.61 10.68
C ILE A 260 0.08 -20.88 10.14
N GLU A 261 -0.32 -21.31 8.95
CA GLU A 261 0.26 -22.46 8.26
C GLU A 261 1.20 -21.99 7.15
N PHE A 262 2.45 -22.47 7.17
CA PHE A 262 3.44 -22.13 6.15
C PHE A 262 4.35 -23.32 5.89
N ARG A 263 4.23 -23.93 4.70
CA ARG A 263 5.07 -25.05 4.24
C ARG A 263 5.13 -26.23 5.23
N GLY A 264 3.97 -26.66 5.72
CA GLY A 264 3.86 -27.74 6.71
C GLY A 264 4.20 -27.34 8.14
N MET A 265 4.71 -26.12 8.36
CA MET A 265 4.92 -25.56 9.70
C MET A 265 3.66 -24.83 10.16
N GLN A 266 3.44 -24.83 11.47
CA GLN A 266 2.34 -24.12 12.10
C GLN A 266 2.83 -23.23 13.24
N ALA A 267 2.22 -22.05 13.38
CA ALA A 267 2.40 -21.18 14.53
C ALA A 267 1.05 -20.60 14.95
N THR A 268 0.74 -20.62 16.24
CA THR A 268 -0.50 -20.03 16.76
C THR A 268 -0.22 -18.63 17.27
N TYR A 269 -1.09 -17.68 16.91
CA TYR A 269 -1.02 -16.30 17.39
C TYR A 269 -2.42 -15.77 17.70
N THR A 270 -2.53 -15.00 18.78
CA THR A 270 -3.75 -14.30 19.16
C THR A 270 -3.66 -12.85 18.69
N PHE A 271 -4.38 -12.52 17.61
CA PHE A 271 -4.43 -11.20 17.02
C PHE A 271 -5.35 -10.27 17.83
N PRO A 272 -4.84 -9.23 18.51
CA PRO A 272 -5.69 -8.20 19.09
C PRO A 272 -6.40 -7.43 17.97
N VAL A 273 -7.54 -6.80 18.29
CA VAL A 273 -8.17 -5.84 17.36
C VAL A 273 -7.18 -4.73 17.05
N GLY A 274 -7.02 -4.42 15.77
CA GLY A 274 -5.94 -3.59 15.27
C GLY A 274 -5.24 -4.22 14.07
N VAL A 275 -4.08 -3.66 13.72
CA VAL A 275 -3.21 -4.18 12.65
C VAL A 275 -1.94 -4.75 13.27
N THR A 276 -1.58 -5.97 12.86
CA THR A 276 -0.38 -6.68 13.29
C THR A 276 0.45 -7.05 12.06
N THR A 277 1.72 -6.68 12.06
CA THR A 277 2.68 -7.14 11.03
C THR A 277 3.65 -8.15 11.63
N LEU A 278 3.71 -9.34 11.05
CA LEU A 278 4.60 -10.43 11.43
C LEU A 278 5.54 -10.73 10.26
N TRP A 279 6.76 -11.17 10.54
CA TRP A 279 7.67 -11.63 9.50
C TRP A 279 8.66 -12.66 10.03
N TRP A 280 9.16 -13.52 9.14
CA TRP A 280 10.16 -14.54 9.43
C TRP A 280 11.03 -14.79 8.21
N PHE A 281 12.16 -15.47 8.41
CA PHE A 281 13.00 -15.93 7.32
C PHE A 281 12.78 -17.42 7.07
N ALA A 282 12.71 -17.80 5.81
CA ALA A 282 12.74 -19.19 5.40
C ALA A 282 13.50 -19.34 4.08
N ALA A 283 14.04 -20.54 3.84
CA ALA A 283 14.73 -20.84 2.60
C ALA A 283 13.89 -20.41 1.38
N PRO A 284 14.50 -19.93 0.28
CA PRO A 284 13.80 -19.79 -0.99
C PRO A 284 13.10 -21.12 -1.32
N ASN A 285 11.91 -21.10 -1.91
CA ASN A 285 11.33 -22.32 -2.44
C ASN A 285 12.34 -22.91 -3.44
N ALA A 286 12.89 -24.08 -3.14
CA ALA A 286 13.33 -24.95 -4.22
C ALA A 286 12.06 -25.28 -5.02
N GLN A 287 12.11 -25.07 -6.33
CA GLN A 287 11.01 -25.27 -7.29
C GLN A 287 9.86 -24.24 -7.25
N GLY A 288 9.63 -23.62 -8.41
CA GLY A 288 8.56 -22.65 -8.66
C GLY A 288 7.19 -23.31 -8.73
N LEU A 289 6.54 -23.49 -7.58
CA LEU A 289 5.10 -23.60 -7.52
C LEU A 289 4.49 -22.19 -7.64
N VAL A 290 4.26 -21.78 -8.88
CA VAL A 290 3.13 -20.91 -9.20
C VAL A 290 1.90 -21.72 -8.79
N LEU A 291 1.20 -21.30 -7.73
CA LEU A 291 -0.15 -21.83 -7.50
C LEU A 291 -0.99 -21.35 -8.68
N PRO A 292 -1.60 -22.25 -9.47
CA PRO A 292 -2.47 -21.82 -10.55
C PRO A 292 -3.62 -21.02 -9.98
N ASP A 293 -4.04 -20.04 -10.76
CA ASP A 293 -5.27 -19.28 -10.52
C ASP A 293 -6.45 -20.24 -10.36
N VAL A 294 -7.41 -19.87 -9.53
CA VAL A 294 -8.39 -20.79 -8.93
C VAL A 294 -9.25 -21.46 -10.02
N GLY A 295 -8.94 -22.72 -10.33
CA GLY A 295 -9.70 -23.55 -11.26
C GLY A 295 -9.41 -25.04 -11.04
N SER A 296 -10.37 -25.73 -10.43
CA SER A 296 -10.58 -27.20 -10.38
C SER A 296 -9.37 -28.14 -10.14
N GLU A 297 -9.49 -28.87 -9.03
CA GLU A 297 -8.83 -30.14 -8.68
C GLU A 297 -7.34 -30.12 -8.28
N ALA A 298 -7.09 -30.66 -7.08
CA ALA A 298 -5.78 -30.76 -6.44
C ALA A 298 -5.06 -32.06 -6.84
N PRO A 299 -3.75 -32.02 -7.12
CA PRO A 299 -2.91 -33.20 -7.05
C PRO A 299 -2.22 -33.30 -5.70
N LEU A 300 -2.33 -34.48 -5.07
CA LEU A 300 -1.52 -34.95 -3.96
C LEU A 300 -0.07 -35.17 -4.43
N LEU A 301 0.92 -34.68 -3.67
CA LEU A 301 2.29 -35.17 -3.76
C LEU A 301 2.90 -35.37 -2.37
N THR A 302 3.52 -36.54 -2.20
CA THR A 302 4.09 -37.14 -1.00
C THR A 302 5.60 -36.90 -0.86
N ASN A 303 6.05 -36.86 0.40
CA ASN A 303 7.39 -37.10 0.95
C ASN A 303 8.62 -36.23 0.61
N SER A 304 8.95 -35.40 1.61
CA SER A 304 10.20 -35.33 2.40
C SER A 304 11.54 -34.98 1.75
N THR A 305 12.03 -33.78 2.10
CA THR A 305 13.31 -33.59 2.80
C THR A 305 13.10 -32.46 3.82
N GLU A 306 13.44 -32.67 5.09
CA GLU A 306 13.31 -31.67 6.17
C GLU A 306 14.00 -30.37 5.76
N ALA A 307 13.20 -29.31 5.60
CA ALA A 307 13.72 -27.96 5.42
C ALA A 307 14.21 -27.45 6.79
N PRO A 308 15.38 -26.78 6.87
CA PRO A 308 15.89 -26.25 8.12
C PRO A 308 14.89 -25.27 8.75
N GLU A 309 14.74 -25.35 10.08
CA GLU A 309 13.72 -24.58 10.81
C GLU A 309 13.81 -23.07 10.55
N PRO A 310 12.68 -22.39 10.32
CA PRO A 310 12.63 -20.93 10.24
C PRO A 310 13.18 -20.30 11.52
N ARG A 311 14.17 -19.42 11.40
CA ARG A 311 14.60 -18.59 12.53
C ARG A 311 13.60 -17.45 12.68
N LEU A 312 12.79 -17.49 13.74
CA LEU A 312 11.94 -16.39 14.16
C LEU A 312 12.81 -15.14 14.38
N GLY A 313 12.65 -14.15 13.50
CA GLY A 313 13.15 -12.81 13.76
C GLY A 313 12.40 -12.20 14.94
N ARG A 314 12.98 -11.20 15.61
CA ARG A 314 12.31 -10.49 16.70
C ARG A 314 10.94 -10.00 16.23
N ASN A 315 9.87 -10.50 16.87
CA ASN A 315 8.52 -9.96 16.73
C ASN A 315 8.57 -8.46 17.04
N VAL A 316 8.35 -7.63 16.03
CA VAL A 316 7.94 -6.24 16.26
C VAL A 316 6.44 -6.21 16.12
N THR A 317 5.75 -6.68 17.16
CA THR A 317 4.32 -6.44 17.29
C THR A 317 4.14 -4.96 17.59
N SER A 318 3.89 -4.14 16.59
CA SER A 318 3.35 -2.81 16.83
C SER A 318 1.84 -2.90 16.66
N SER A 319 1.08 -3.19 17.72
CA SER A 319 -0.36 -2.93 17.69
C SER A 319 -0.56 -1.47 18.05
N TYR A 320 -0.94 -0.64 17.09
CA TYR A 320 -1.36 0.73 17.38
C TYR A 320 -2.86 0.68 17.64
N TYR A 321 -3.26 0.84 18.90
CA TYR A 321 -4.62 1.20 19.24
C TYR A 321 -4.55 2.28 20.32
N ASN A 322 -5.06 3.47 19.99
CA ASN A 322 -5.14 4.57 20.94
C ASN A 322 -6.48 4.48 21.67
N ASN A 323 -6.47 4.13 22.95
CA ASN A 323 -7.69 3.86 23.73
C ASN A 323 -8.33 5.13 24.33
N THR A 324 -8.11 6.30 23.77
CA THR A 324 -8.60 7.55 24.37
C THR A 324 -9.55 8.29 23.43
N LYS A 325 -10.84 8.24 23.77
CA LYS A 325 -11.89 9.20 23.36
C LYS A 325 -11.65 10.63 23.90
N SER A 326 -10.44 10.95 24.35
CA SER A 326 -10.01 12.28 24.72
C SER A 326 -8.62 12.50 24.13
N GLY A 327 -8.46 13.55 23.33
CA GLY A 327 -7.16 13.93 22.79
C GLY A 327 -6.15 14.16 23.92
N VAL A 328 -5.24 13.22 24.10
CA VAL A 328 -4.03 13.37 24.91
C VAL A 328 -2.89 12.69 24.17
N ALA A 329 -1.85 13.47 23.87
CA ALA A 329 -0.63 13.01 23.24
C ALA A 329 0.05 11.92 24.09
N LEU A 330 0.62 10.91 23.43
CA LEU A 330 1.58 10.01 24.07
C LEU A 330 2.80 10.84 24.54
N PRO A 331 3.36 10.59 25.74
CA PRO A 331 4.50 11.34 26.23
C PRO A 331 5.74 11.06 25.38
N ALA A 332 6.50 12.14 25.13
CA ALA A 332 7.81 12.09 24.50
C ALA A 332 8.72 11.09 25.23
N ASN A 333 9.34 10.21 24.45
CA ASN A 333 10.30 9.23 24.95
C ASN A 333 11.58 9.97 25.37
N ASN A 334 11.71 10.30 26.66
CA ASN A 334 12.96 10.80 27.25
C ASN A 334 13.97 9.64 27.30
N GLY A 335 14.63 9.40 26.17
CA GLY A 335 15.79 8.53 26.09
C GLY A 335 16.97 9.17 26.80
N THR A 336 17.26 8.70 28.02
CA THR A 336 18.52 8.97 28.71
C THR A 336 19.67 8.37 27.90
N SER A 337 20.56 9.25 27.42
CA SER A 337 21.85 8.88 26.85
C SER A 337 22.71 8.23 27.95
N GLN A 338 22.94 6.91 27.88
CA GLN A 338 24.13 6.31 28.46
C GLN A 338 25.23 6.25 27.39
N ARG A 339 26.15 7.22 27.46
CA ARG A 339 27.49 7.11 26.88
C ARG A 339 28.15 5.83 27.40
N ARG A 340 28.56 4.92 26.52
CA ARG A 340 29.66 4.00 26.83
C ARG A 340 30.95 4.58 26.28
N LYS A 341 31.83 4.95 27.20
CA LYS A 341 33.27 5.04 26.96
C LYS A 341 33.80 3.63 26.71
N ASN A 342 34.42 3.41 25.55
CA ASN A 342 35.84 3.09 25.40
C ASN A 342 36.13 2.93 23.91
#